data_AF-A0A168W8G6-F1
#
_entry.id   AF-A0A168W8G6-F1
#
_cell.length_a   1.000
_cell.length_b   1.000
_cell.length_c   1.000
_cell.angle_alpha   90.00
_cell.angle_beta   90.00
_cell.angle_gamma   90.00
#
_symmetry.space_group_name_H-M   'P 1'
#
loop_
_entity.id
_entity.type
_entity.pdbx_description
1 polymer ?
#
loop_
_entity_poly.entity_id
_entity_poly.type
_entity_poly.pdbx_seq_one_letter_code
_entity_poly.pdbx_strand_id
1 'polypeptide(L)'
;MDREKKNRGKRRKFRNIKNNIAEWSQSLPVPPDKSPNYLGYRAYSFATGKDFGDYSKFHKKHKREIMQLIINFVKILHDLKSENEKEYRIICLLPLPDLHQPFVMIGYTKAGLESFYNGLNYDGEFLKKFSLSEDDQFLQTEWGVTIPNGLKVKGFNGKDECIGDSMWFVGNIE
;
A
#
# COMPACT_ATOMS: atom_id res chain seq x y z
N MET A 1 17.35 30.57 -3.90
CA MET A 1 18.29 29.43 -3.91
C MET A 1 17.75 28.18 -3.18
N ASP A 2 17.18 28.28 -1.98
CA ASP A 2 16.69 27.10 -1.23
C ASP A 2 15.43 26.41 -1.78
N ARG A 3 14.51 27.17 -2.38
CA ARG A 3 13.26 26.62 -2.94
C ARG A 3 13.52 25.70 -4.13
N GLU A 4 14.46 26.05 -5.00
CA GLU A 4 14.85 25.25 -6.16
C GLU A 4 15.56 23.95 -5.74
N LYS A 5 16.44 24.01 -4.74
CA LYS A 5 17.11 22.83 -4.17
C LYS A 5 16.11 21.86 -3.54
N LYS A 6 15.14 22.35 -2.76
CA LYS A 6 14.03 21.55 -2.21
C LYS A 6 13.18 20.90 -3.31
N ASN A 7 12.86 21.63 -4.38
CA ASN A 7 12.10 21.10 -5.51
C ASN A 7 12.87 20.03 -6.28
N ARG A 8 14.18 20.23 -6.52
CA ARG A 8 15.05 19.23 -7.17
C ARG A 8 15.15 17.93 -6.35
N GLY A 9 15.25 18.06 -5.03
CA GLY A 9 15.24 16.92 -4.10
C GLY A 9 13.95 16.11 -4.21
N LYS A 10 12.78 16.76 -4.19
CA LYS A 10 11.48 16.08 -4.38
C LYS A 10 11.40 15.36 -5.72
N ARG A 11 11.75 16.02 -6.82
CA ARG A 11 11.74 15.43 -8.17
C ARG A 11 12.61 14.17 -8.27
N ARG A 12 13.82 14.20 -7.69
CA ARG A 12 14.71 13.02 -7.67
C ARG A 12 14.06 11.84 -6.97
N LYS A 13 13.42 12.07 -5.82
CA LYS A 13 12.80 11.00 -5.04
C LYS A 13 11.58 10.39 -5.74
N PHE A 14 10.72 11.23 -6.32
CA PHE A 14 9.62 10.77 -7.17
C PHE A 14 10.11 9.94 -8.36
N ARG A 15 11.20 10.35 -9.00
CA ARG A 15 11.83 9.58 -10.09
C ARG A 15 12.36 8.23 -9.59
N ASN A 16 12.98 8.20 -8.41
CA ASN A 16 13.44 6.93 -7.82
C ASN A 16 12.28 5.97 -7.54
N ILE A 17 11.18 6.44 -6.95
CA ILE A 17 9.98 5.61 -6.77
C ILE A 17 9.50 5.04 -8.11
N LYS A 18 9.39 5.89 -9.14
CA LYS A 18 8.97 5.44 -10.48
C LYS A 18 9.91 4.40 -11.08
N ASN A 19 11.22 4.59 -10.94
CA ASN A 19 12.22 3.64 -11.43
C ASN A 19 12.12 2.30 -10.70
N ASN A 20 12.00 2.33 -9.37
CA ASN A 20 11.82 1.10 -8.56
C ASN A 20 10.54 0.37 -8.94
N ILE A 21 9.42 1.10 -9.10
CA ILE A 21 8.17 0.51 -9.57
C ILE A 21 8.36 -0.15 -10.93
N ALA A 22 8.99 0.54 -11.90
CA ALA A 22 9.22 0.01 -13.24
C ALA A 22 10.10 -1.25 -13.22
N GLU A 23 11.08 -1.33 -12.32
CA GLU A 23 11.91 -2.52 -12.11
C GLU A 23 11.11 -3.65 -11.46
N TRP A 24 10.40 -3.38 -10.38
CA TRP A 24 9.61 -4.38 -9.65
C TRP A 24 8.40 -4.88 -10.43
N SER A 25 7.92 -4.10 -11.40
CA SER A 25 6.79 -4.44 -12.25
C SER A 25 7.17 -5.20 -13.52
N GLN A 26 8.42 -5.65 -13.68
CA GLN A 26 8.82 -6.44 -14.84
C GLN A 26 8.23 -7.86 -14.81
N SER A 27 8.07 -8.44 -13.61
CA SER A 27 7.49 -9.76 -13.41
C SER A 27 6.96 -9.92 -11.99
N LEU A 28 6.03 -10.85 -11.79
CA LEU A 28 5.62 -11.25 -10.44
C LEU A 28 6.76 -12.05 -9.76
N PRO A 29 6.93 -11.91 -8.42
CA PRO A 29 7.88 -12.72 -7.69
C PRO A 29 7.48 -14.20 -7.67
N VAL A 30 8.47 -15.09 -7.72
CA VAL A 30 8.27 -16.53 -7.58
C VAL A 30 8.28 -16.89 -6.09
N PRO A 31 7.35 -17.71 -5.60
CA PRO A 31 7.29 -18.06 -4.20
C PRO A 31 8.39 -19.09 -3.87
N PRO A 32 9.01 -19.01 -2.68
CA PRO A 32 9.96 -20.02 -2.23
C PRO A 32 9.35 -21.43 -2.10
N ASP A 33 8.04 -21.51 -1.85
CA ASP A 33 7.28 -22.74 -1.72
C ASP A 33 5.99 -22.65 -2.55
N LYS A 34 5.68 -23.72 -3.28
CA LYS A 34 4.49 -23.83 -4.15
C LYS A 34 3.29 -24.48 -3.44
N SER A 35 3.42 -24.80 -2.15
CA SER A 35 2.32 -25.31 -1.34
C SER A 35 1.12 -24.35 -1.39
N PRO A 36 -0.11 -24.86 -1.58
CA PRO A 36 -1.32 -24.03 -1.60
C PRO A 36 -1.58 -23.34 -0.24
N ASN A 37 -0.96 -23.82 0.83
CA ASN A 37 -1.05 -23.27 2.18
C ASN A 37 0.20 -22.48 2.58
N TYR A 38 1.06 -22.12 1.63
CA TYR A 38 2.24 -21.34 1.94
C TYR A 38 1.85 -19.96 2.49
N LEU A 39 2.32 -19.64 3.69
CA LEU A 39 1.97 -18.40 4.41
C LEU A 39 2.85 -17.21 4.03
N GLY A 40 3.87 -17.44 3.20
CA GLY A 40 4.84 -16.40 2.86
C GLY A 40 4.24 -15.31 1.97
N TYR A 41 4.90 -14.16 2.03
CA TYR A 41 4.59 -13.01 1.19
C TYR A 41 5.87 -12.29 0.77
N ARG A 42 5.78 -11.46 -0.26
CA ARG A 42 6.79 -10.44 -0.59
C ARG A 42 6.23 -9.07 -0.28
N ALA A 43 7.04 -8.19 0.32
CA ALA A 43 6.66 -6.80 0.53
C ALA A 43 7.64 -5.85 -0.16
N TYR A 44 7.09 -4.84 -0.83
CA TYR A 44 7.80 -3.69 -1.38
C TYR A 44 7.49 -2.49 -0.50
N SER A 45 8.41 -2.18 0.40
CA SER A 45 8.31 -0.97 1.21
C SER A 45 8.75 0.22 0.38
N PHE A 46 7.91 1.25 0.35
CA PHE A 46 8.34 2.56 -0.11
C PHE A 46 8.96 3.20 1.12
N ALA A 47 10.30 3.14 1.23
CA ALA A 47 11.07 3.68 2.35
C ALA A 47 11.01 5.21 2.36
N THR A 48 9.84 5.70 2.68
CA THR A 48 9.43 7.07 2.57
C THR A 48 10.14 7.91 3.63
N GLY A 49 10.21 7.47 4.88
CA GLY A 49 10.80 8.26 5.99
C GLY A 49 12.28 8.64 5.83
N LYS A 50 13.15 7.71 5.38
CA LYS A 50 14.58 8.01 5.17
C LYS A 50 14.80 8.87 3.91
N ASP A 51 14.05 8.58 2.84
CA ASP A 51 14.27 9.24 1.57
C ASP A 51 13.57 10.59 1.48
N PHE A 52 12.41 10.79 2.09
CA PHE A 52 11.57 11.99 1.94
C PHE A 52 11.50 12.86 3.20
N GLY A 53 11.95 12.38 4.36
CA GLY A 53 11.85 13.05 5.65
C GLY A 53 10.48 12.83 6.31
N ASP A 54 10.11 13.73 7.20
CA ASP A 54 8.84 13.71 7.92
C ASP A 54 7.65 13.97 6.97
N TYR A 55 6.85 12.92 6.71
CA TYR A 55 5.72 12.98 5.77
C TYR A 55 4.57 13.85 6.24
N SER A 56 4.43 14.07 7.54
CA SER A 56 3.42 14.98 8.07
C SER A 56 3.53 16.37 7.41
N LYS A 57 4.74 16.75 6.97
CA LYS A 57 5.06 18.02 6.32
C LYS A 57 4.79 18.04 4.81
N PHE A 58 4.34 16.93 4.21
CA PHE A 58 4.02 16.88 2.80
C PHE A 58 2.64 17.46 2.54
N HIS A 59 2.56 18.42 1.62
CA HIS A 59 1.26 18.89 1.12
C HIS A 59 0.43 17.72 0.59
N LYS A 60 -0.88 17.74 0.87
CA LYS A 60 -1.88 16.75 0.46
C LYS A 60 -1.73 16.32 -1.01
N LYS A 61 -1.43 17.27 -1.91
CA LYS A 61 -1.16 16.98 -3.35
C LYS A 61 -0.03 15.97 -3.57
N HIS A 62 1.10 16.09 -2.88
CA HIS A 62 2.22 15.15 -3.04
C HIS A 62 1.92 13.79 -2.40
N LYS A 63 1.23 13.78 -1.25
CA LYS A 63 0.75 12.53 -0.64
C LYS A 63 -0.18 11.78 -1.61
N ARG A 64 -1.11 12.49 -2.25
CA ARG A 64 -1.98 11.97 -3.31
C ARG A 64 -1.20 11.39 -4.48
N GLU A 65 -0.21 12.12 -5.01
CA GLU A 65 0.63 11.62 -6.12
C GLU A 65 1.35 10.32 -5.75
N ILE A 66 1.85 10.19 -4.51
CA ILE A 66 2.51 8.97 -4.03
C ILE A 66 1.50 7.83 -3.91
N MET A 67 0.33 8.06 -3.30
CA MET A 67 -0.72 7.03 -3.22
C MET A 67 -1.12 6.53 -4.60
N GLN A 68 -1.32 7.44 -5.56
CA GLN A 68 -1.70 7.05 -6.91
C GLN A 68 -0.61 6.20 -7.57
N LEU A 69 0.68 6.50 -7.37
CA LEU A 69 1.78 5.68 -7.87
C LEU A 69 1.75 4.27 -7.26
N ILE A 70 1.49 4.15 -5.96
CA ILE A 70 1.43 2.86 -5.26
C ILE A 70 0.22 2.05 -5.72
N ILE A 71 -0.96 2.67 -5.83
CA ILE A 71 -2.19 2.03 -6.32
C ILE A 71 -2.01 1.55 -7.76
N ASN A 72 -1.41 2.38 -8.63
CA ASN A 72 -1.11 1.99 -10.00
C ASN A 72 -0.12 0.82 -10.06
N PHE A 73 0.84 0.76 -9.14
CA PHE A 73 1.75 -0.38 -9.05
C PHE A 73 1.03 -1.68 -8.67
N VAL A 74 0.11 -1.64 -7.69
CA VAL A 74 -0.76 -2.78 -7.37
C VAL A 74 -1.53 -3.23 -8.60
N LYS A 75 -2.08 -2.29 -9.38
CA LYS A 75 -2.80 -2.59 -10.62
C LYS A 75 -1.90 -3.26 -11.66
N ILE A 76 -0.71 -2.72 -11.91
CA ILE A 76 0.24 -3.32 -12.86
C ILE A 76 0.55 -4.77 -12.46
N LEU A 77 0.85 -5.02 -11.18
CA LEU A 77 1.12 -6.37 -10.69
C LEU A 77 -0.11 -7.29 -10.78
N HIS A 78 -1.29 -6.77 -10.49
CA HIS A 78 -2.54 -7.51 -10.64
C HIS A 78 -2.78 -7.94 -12.08
N ASP A 79 -2.48 -7.06 -13.05
CA ASP A 79 -2.65 -7.34 -14.48
C ASP A 79 -1.60 -8.30 -15.05
N LEU A 80 -0.48 -8.50 -14.36
CA LEU A 80 0.53 -9.50 -14.72
C LEU A 80 0.14 -10.93 -14.33
N LYS A 81 -0.91 -11.12 -13.51
CA LYS A 81 -1.33 -12.44 -13.06
C LYS A 81 -1.81 -13.28 -14.25
N SER A 82 -1.29 -14.49 -14.36
CA SER A 82 -1.85 -15.54 -15.22
C SER A 82 -2.66 -16.54 -14.38
N GLU A 83 -3.15 -17.62 -15.01
CA GLU A 83 -3.81 -18.72 -14.31
C GLU A 83 -2.91 -19.36 -13.23
N ASN A 84 -1.58 -19.31 -13.42
CA ASN A 84 -0.61 -19.82 -12.44
C ASN A 84 -0.54 -18.96 -11.16
N GLU A 85 -0.86 -17.67 -11.26
CA GLU A 85 -0.82 -16.73 -10.13
C GLU A 85 -2.21 -16.38 -9.61
N LYS A 86 -3.27 -17.11 -9.99
CA LYS A 86 -4.65 -16.79 -9.57
C LYS A 86 -4.81 -16.60 -8.06
N GLU A 87 -4.08 -17.39 -7.27
CA GLU A 87 -4.08 -17.36 -5.81
C GLU A 87 -3.36 -16.14 -5.22
N TYR A 88 -2.57 -15.41 -6.02
CA TYR A 88 -1.84 -14.27 -5.52
C TYR A 88 -2.79 -13.17 -5.05
N ARG A 89 -2.52 -12.66 -3.86
CA ARG A 89 -3.22 -11.55 -3.24
C ARG A 89 -2.30 -10.34 -3.17
N ILE A 90 -2.53 -9.39 -4.06
CA ILE A 90 -1.68 -8.21 -4.23
C ILE A 90 -2.43 -7.02 -3.66
N ILE A 91 -1.90 -6.42 -2.60
CA ILE A 91 -2.53 -5.30 -1.90
C ILE A 91 -1.50 -4.22 -1.56
N CYS A 92 -1.93 -2.97 -1.41
CA CYS A 92 -1.14 -1.95 -0.71
C CYS A 92 -1.76 -1.60 0.63
N LEU A 93 -0.91 -1.26 1.61
CA LEU A 93 -1.30 -0.58 2.85
C LEU A 93 -0.95 0.91 2.72
N LEU A 94 -1.93 1.78 2.98
CA LEU A 94 -1.81 3.24 3.00
C LEU A 94 -2.24 3.79 4.38
N PRO A 95 -1.29 4.04 5.30
CA PRO A 95 -1.59 4.66 6.59
C PRO A 95 -1.84 6.15 6.43
N LEU A 96 -2.95 6.70 6.90
CA LEU A 96 -3.34 8.10 6.73
C LEU A 96 -3.54 8.76 8.10
N PRO A 97 -3.34 10.09 8.20
CA PRO A 97 -3.12 11.05 7.11
C PRO A 97 -1.67 11.14 6.62
N ASP A 98 -0.73 10.46 7.27
CA ASP A 98 0.70 10.71 7.08
C ASP A 98 1.42 9.85 6.07
N LEU A 99 0.85 8.77 5.56
CA LEU A 99 1.54 7.80 4.71
C LEU A 99 2.88 7.39 5.31
N HIS A 100 2.85 7.08 6.61
CA HIS A 100 4.02 6.54 7.28
C HIS A 100 4.24 5.10 6.80
N GLN A 101 5.36 4.86 6.10
CA GLN A 101 5.78 3.54 5.60
C GLN A 101 4.72 2.76 4.80
N PRO A 102 4.17 3.33 3.71
CA PRO A 102 3.26 2.57 2.86
C PRO A 102 4.04 1.46 2.16
N PHE A 103 3.37 0.34 1.92
CA PHE A 103 3.97 -0.80 1.23
C PHE A 103 2.97 -1.51 0.33
N VAL A 104 3.49 -2.23 -0.66
CA VAL A 104 2.75 -3.24 -1.41
C VAL A 104 3.16 -4.61 -0.91
N MET A 105 2.18 -5.48 -0.66
CA MET A 105 2.39 -6.87 -0.28
C MET A 105 1.78 -7.79 -1.34
N ILE A 106 2.51 -8.87 -1.64
CA ILE A 106 2.09 -9.97 -2.49
C ILE A 106 2.06 -11.22 -1.61
N GLY A 107 0.87 -11.64 -1.20
CA GLY A 107 0.63 -12.95 -0.62
C GLY A 107 0.55 -13.94 -1.76
N TYR A 108 1.33 -15.01 -1.71
CA TYR A 108 1.37 -15.99 -2.80
C TYR A 108 0.14 -16.90 -2.83
N THR A 109 -0.60 -16.95 -1.72
CA THR A 109 -1.81 -17.72 -1.54
C THR A 109 -2.81 -16.91 -0.70
N LYS A 110 -4.07 -17.37 -0.66
CA LYS A 110 -5.06 -16.85 0.29
C LYS A 110 -4.59 -17.00 1.74
N ALA A 111 -3.97 -18.14 2.09
CA ALA A 111 -3.44 -18.38 3.43
C ALA A 111 -2.31 -17.39 3.81
N GLY A 112 -1.50 -16.96 2.83
CA GLY A 112 -0.51 -15.89 3.03
C GLY A 112 -1.15 -14.54 3.36
N LEU A 113 -2.25 -14.18 2.69
CA LEU A 113 -3.02 -12.97 3.02
C LEU A 113 -3.64 -13.07 4.43
N GLU A 114 -4.23 -14.21 4.77
CA GLU A 114 -4.81 -14.46 6.09
C GLU A 114 -3.74 -14.40 7.18
N SER A 115 -2.57 -15.00 6.96
CA SER A 115 -1.43 -14.93 7.88
C SER A 115 -0.97 -13.49 8.11
N PHE A 116 -0.94 -12.67 7.06
CA PHE A 116 -0.64 -11.24 7.18
C PHE A 116 -1.68 -10.52 8.06
N TYR A 117 -2.98 -10.72 7.83
CA TYR A 117 -4.02 -10.08 8.66
C TYR A 117 -3.99 -10.57 10.12
N ASN A 118 -3.70 -11.85 10.34
CA ASN A 118 -3.52 -12.41 11.68
C ASN A 118 -2.31 -11.78 12.39
N GLY A 119 -1.20 -11.58 11.68
CA GLY A 119 -0.03 -10.88 12.22
C GLY A 119 -0.30 -9.39 12.47
N LEU A 120 -1.02 -8.72 11.58
CA LEU A 120 -1.43 -7.32 11.77
C LEU A 120 -2.29 -7.15 13.03
N ASN A 121 -3.21 -8.08 13.26
CA ASN A 121 -4.11 -8.09 14.42
C ASN A 121 -3.66 -9.07 15.51
N TYR A 122 -2.35 -9.24 15.69
CA TYR A 122 -1.80 -10.07 16.76
C TYR A 122 -2.32 -9.59 18.13
N ASP A 123 -2.79 -10.51 18.97
CA ASP A 123 -3.47 -10.26 20.25
C ASP A 123 -4.68 -9.30 20.19
N GLY A 124 -5.25 -9.09 19.00
CA GLY A 124 -6.37 -8.18 18.79
C GLY A 124 -6.01 -6.69 18.84
N GLU A 125 -4.73 -6.34 18.96
CA GLU A 125 -4.29 -4.96 19.18
C GLU A 125 -4.72 -4.01 18.06
N PHE A 126 -4.71 -4.48 16.81
CA PHE A 126 -5.15 -3.67 15.68
C PHE A 126 -6.64 -3.34 15.77
N LEU A 127 -7.51 -4.33 16.05
CA LEU A 127 -8.96 -4.11 16.12
C LEU A 127 -9.42 -3.38 17.39
N LYS A 128 -8.58 -3.37 18.45
CA LYS A 128 -8.78 -2.47 19.60
C LYS A 128 -8.59 -1.00 19.17
N LYS A 129 -7.57 -0.72 18.37
CA LYS A 129 -7.19 0.64 17.95
C LYS A 129 -7.93 1.12 16.70
N PHE A 130 -8.47 0.21 15.89
CA PHE A 130 -9.10 0.55 14.61
C PHE A 130 -10.43 -0.20 14.42
N SER A 131 -11.43 0.47 13.86
CA SER A 131 -12.69 -0.14 13.38
C SER A 131 -12.73 -0.13 11.86
N LEU A 132 -13.43 -1.11 11.29
CA LEU A 132 -13.75 -1.10 9.86
C LEU A 132 -14.45 0.21 9.48
N SER A 133 -14.01 0.83 8.38
CA SER A 133 -14.69 1.99 7.79
C SER A 133 -15.87 1.52 6.95
N GLU A 134 -17.00 2.21 7.05
CA GLU A 134 -18.17 2.00 6.18
C GLU A 134 -18.07 2.77 4.85
N ASP A 135 -17.16 3.75 4.76
CA ASP A 135 -16.91 4.54 3.56
C ASP A 135 -15.82 3.87 2.71
N ASP A 136 -16.19 3.09 1.71
CA ASP A 136 -15.25 2.49 0.76
C ASP A 136 -14.79 3.46 -0.36
N GLN A 137 -15.36 4.67 -0.40
CA GLN A 137 -15.03 5.72 -1.36
C GLN A 137 -14.15 6.84 -0.78
N PHE A 138 -13.84 6.80 0.52
CA PHE A 138 -13.03 7.80 1.23
C PHE A 138 -11.75 8.21 0.49
N LEU A 139 -11.01 7.25 -0.08
CA LEU A 139 -9.79 7.55 -0.82
C LEU A 139 -10.08 8.39 -2.07
N GLN A 140 -11.17 8.09 -2.77
CA GLN A 140 -11.60 8.82 -3.96
C GLN A 140 -12.12 10.22 -3.59
N THR A 141 -12.96 10.33 -2.56
CA THR A 141 -13.62 11.58 -2.16
C THR A 141 -12.66 12.52 -1.43
N GLU A 142 -11.99 12.04 -0.37
CA GLU A 142 -11.13 12.86 0.48
C GLU A 142 -9.74 13.07 -0.11
N TRP A 143 -9.19 12.04 -0.77
CA TRP A 143 -7.83 12.11 -1.28
C TRP A 143 -7.76 12.31 -2.78
N GLY A 144 -8.86 12.20 -3.51
CA GLY A 144 -8.89 12.40 -4.96
C GLY A 144 -8.02 11.41 -5.71
N VAL A 145 -7.81 10.20 -5.18
CA VAL A 145 -7.15 9.11 -5.90
C VAL A 145 -8.16 8.31 -6.70
N THR A 146 -7.72 7.72 -7.79
CA THR A 146 -8.55 6.82 -8.60
C THR A 146 -8.21 5.38 -8.24
N ILE A 147 -9.24 4.58 -7.96
CA ILE A 147 -9.13 3.14 -7.75
C ILE A 147 -9.37 2.43 -9.10
N PRO A 148 -8.36 1.76 -9.67
CA PRO A 148 -8.51 1.04 -10.92
C PRO A 148 -9.48 -0.14 -10.82
N ASN A 149 -10.17 -0.45 -11.93
CA ASN A 149 -11.05 -1.61 -12.02
C ASN A 149 -10.34 -2.92 -11.65
N GLY A 150 -11.06 -3.78 -10.95
CA GLY A 150 -10.56 -5.08 -10.46
C GLY A 150 -9.85 -5.01 -9.10
N LEU A 151 -9.59 -3.81 -8.57
CA LEU A 151 -9.10 -3.63 -7.21
C LEU A 151 -10.25 -3.25 -6.27
N LYS A 152 -10.21 -3.77 -5.05
CA LYS A 152 -11.17 -3.44 -3.98
C LYS A 152 -10.50 -2.58 -2.92
N VAL A 153 -11.31 -1.88 -2.13
CA VAL A 153 -10.86 -0.99 -1.04
C VAL A 153 -11.40 -1.51 0.29
N LYS A 154 -10.57 -1.49 1.33
CA LYS A 154 -10.98 -1.76 2.72
C LYS A 154 -10.28 -0.80 3.65
N GLY A 155 -11.05 0.05 4.30
CA GLY A 155 -10.55 1.06 5.23
C GLY A 155 -10.76 0.66 6.68
N PHE A 156 -9.90 1.18 7.55
CA PHE A 156 -10.06 1.11 8.99
C PHE A 156 -9.79 2.48 9.61
N ASN A 157 -10.71 2.99 10.43
CA ASN A 157 -10.60 4.27 11.12
C ASN A 157 -10.11 4.05 12.55
N GLY A 158 -9.21 4.90 13.03
CA GLY A 158 -8.68 4.84 14.38
C GLY A 158 -9.72 5.21 15.44
N LYS A 159 -9.56 4.61 16.62
CA LYS A 159 -10.37 4.81 17.84
C LYS A 159 -9.48 5.35 18.94
N ASP A 160 -10.10 5.93 19.97
CA ASP A 160 -9.44 6.39 21.20
C ASP A 160 -8.20 7.26 20.90
N GLU A 161 -7.01 6.78 21.23
CA GLU A 161 -5.74 7.49 21.01
C GLU A 161 -5.33 7.61 19.53
N CYS A 162 -5.97 6.84 18.64
CA CYS A 162 -5.73 6.84 17.20
C CYS A 162 -6.80 7.64 16.42
N ILE A 163 -7.67 8.41 17.08
CA ILE A 163 -8.68 9.23 16.39
C ILE A 163 -7.99 10.18 15.39
N GLY A 164 -8.46 10.15 14.14
CA GLY A 164 -7.90 10.93 13.03
C GLY A 164 -6.92 10.14 12.15
N ASP A 165 -6.38 9.03 12.66
CA ASP A 165 -5.62 8.09 11.85
C ASP A 165 -6.53 7.10 11.15
N SER A 166 -6.08 6.57 10.02
CA SER A 166 -6.75 5.46 9.34
C SER A 166 -5.76 4.58 8.57
N MET A 167 -6.14 3.34 8.29
CA MET A 167 -5.36 2.43 7.45
C MET A 167 -6.21 1.91 6.31
N TRP A 168 -5.70 2.06 5.10
CA TRP A 168 -6.44 1.68 3.90
C TRP A 168 -5.71 0.60 3.12
N PHE A 169 -6.45 -0.44 2.78
CA PHE A 169 -6.02 -1.52 1.91
C PHE A 169 -6.64 -1.36 0.54
N VAL A 170 -5.83 -1.45 -0.52
CA VAL A 170 -6.32 -1.45 -1.90
C VAL A 170 -5.70 -2.63 -2.66
N GLY A 171 -6.53 -3.46 -3.29
CA GLY A 171 -6.06 -4.58 -4.11
C GLY A 171 -6.95 -5.81 -4.09
N ASN A 172 -6.34 -7.00 -4.17
CA ASN A 172 -7.01 -8.30 -4.00
C ASN A 172 -7.15 -8.63 -2.51
N ILE A 173 -8.12 -8.02 -1.83
CA ILE A 173 -8.36 -8.12 -0.39
C ILE A 173 -9.32 -9.26 0.02
N GLU A 174 -9.78 -10.05 -0.95
CA GLU A 174 -10.66 -11.22 -0.80
C GLU A 174 -10.11 -12.39 -1.63
#